data_AF-A0A941YGL3-F1
#
_entry.id   AF-A0A941YGL3-F1
#
_cell.length_a   1.000
_cell.length_b   1.000
_cell.length_c   1.000
_cell.angle_alpha   90.00
_cell.angle_beta   90.00
_cell.angle_gamma   90.00
#
_symmetry.space_group_name_H-M   'P 1'
#
loop_
_entity.id
_entity.type
_entity.pdbx_description
1 polymer ?
#
loop_
_entity_poly.entity_id
_entity_poly.type
_entity_poly.pdbx_seq_one_letter_code
_entity_poly.pdbx_strand_id
1 'polypeptide(L)'
;MNRFDWQAYEDGSMDAATRQAADQLLAGSESARAELQSLRALRESLRTAALAEPVPVEKLQSALKSVCQKQTAVRRRFYWSGAGLAAAALIVAFLVDQSKPRIADVAGPALATNTSVTQPKEVRSWLVKETGMPVPEIRLAGLQTASISGASHGRDWVAWNVDYHGAKYKIYGRQCRDWFTKAREVNDYLKPMFVDGRHVGWYCAAGMAYVVMGGTEEGRYEIARKACLETPSAMMSDHNDSRQSL
;
A
#
# COMPACT_ATOMS: atom_id res chain seq x y z
N MET A 1 7.45 7.93 -34.37
CA MET A 1 7.75 9.36 -34.17
C MET A 1 8.58 9.49 -32.92
N ASN A 2 9.81 9.99 -33.02
CA ASN A 2 10.64 10.26 -31.84
C ASN A 2 9.98 11.37 -31.03
N ARG A 3 9.54 11.06 -29.81
CA ARG A 3 8.94 12.01 -28.88
C ARG A 3 10.05 12.85 -28.28
N PHE A 4 9.91 14.17 -28.32
CA PHE A 4 10.90 15.10 -27.76
C PHE A 4 10.84 15.04 -26.22
N ASP A 5 11.99 14.99 -25.54
CA ASP A 5 12.05 14.89 -24.08
C ASP A 5 11.93 16.28 -23.43
N TRP A 6 10.70 16.74 -23.27
CA TRP A 6 10.38 18.01 -22.60
C TRP A 6 10.74 18.03 -21.12
N GLN A 7 10.90 16.86 -20.48
CA GLN A 7 11.28 16.80 -19.07
C GLN A 7 12.76 17.16 -18.91
N ALA A 8 13.64 16.58 -19.73
CA ALA A 8 15.06 16.93 -19.73
C ALA A 8 15.32 18.41 -20.08
N TYR A 9 14.46 19.00 -20.90
CA TYR A 9 14.50 20.43 -21.24
C TYR A 9 14.18 21.33 -20.03
N GLU A 10 13.12 21.00 -19.26
CA GLU A 10 12.72 21.76 -18.06
C GLU A 10 13.68 21.56 -16.87
N ASP A 11 14.16 20.33 -16.66
CA ASP A 11 15.06 20.01 -15.55
C ASP A 11 16.52 20.43 -15.83
N GLY A 12 16.80 20.96 -17.04
CA GLY A 12 18.10 21.47 -17.44
C GLY A 12 19.17 20.40 -17.67
N SER A 13 18.76 19.13 -17.75
CA SER A 13 19.66 17.98 -17.96
C SER A 13 19.98 17.72 -19.43
N MET A 14 19.39 18.50 -20.35
CA MET A 14 19.62 18.42 -21.78
C MET A 14 20.93 19.13 -22.18
N ASP A 15 21.66 18.56 -23.13
CA ASP A 15 22.86 19.17 -23.70
C ASP A 15 22.53 20.40 -24.57
N ALA A 16 23.51 21.27 -24.77
CA ALA A 16 23.31 22.56 -25.43
C ALA A 16 22.81 22.43 -26.89
N ALA A 17 23.27 21.41 -27.62
CA ALA A 17 22.88 21.19 -29.01
C ALA A 17 21.42 20.75 -29.12
N THR A 18 21.00 19.79 -28.30
CA THR A 18 19.59 19.34 -28.26
C THR A 18 18.67 20.42 -27.73
N ARG A 19 19.13 21.24 -26.77
CA ARG A 19 18.37 22.38 -26.27
C ARG A 19 18.09 23.42 -27.36
N GLN A 20 19.08 23.73 -28.18
CA GLN A 20 18.89 24.65 -29.30
C GLN A 20 17.88 24.10 -30.32
N ALA A 21 17.88 22.79 -30.58
CA ALA A 21 16.86 22.15 -31.42
C ALA A 21 15.47 22.21 -30.77
N ALA A 22 15.38 22.06 -29.44
CA ALA A 22 14.13 22.23 -28.68
C ALA A 22 13.58 23.65 -28.84
N ASP A 23 14.44 24.66 -28.70
CA ASP A 23 14.06 26.07 -28.80
C ASP A 23 13.54 26.42 -30.20
N GLN A 24 14.18 25.90 -31.25
CA GLN A 24 13.71 26.05 -32.63
C GLN A 24 12.35 25.38 -32.84
N LEU A 25 12.16 24.19 -32.25
CA LEU A 25 10.92 23.44 -32.36
C LEU A 25 9.77 24.11 -31.59
N LEU A 26 10.05 24.69 -30.42
CA LEU A 26 9.11 25.54 -29.67
C LEU A 26 8.81 26.85 -30.40
N ALA A 27 9.77 27.42 -31.12
CA ALA A 27 9.54 28.63 -31.92
C ALA A 27 8.63 28.36 -33.13
N GLY A 28 8.73 27.18 -33.75
CA GLY A 28 8.01 26.84 -34.98
C GLY A 28 6.70 26.06 -34.80
N SER A 29 6.50 25.36 -33.68
CA SER A 29 5.37 24.44 -33.51
C SER A 29 4.47 24.79 -32.32
N GLU A 30 3.19 24.99 -32.61
CA GLU A 30 2.17 25.18 -31.58
C GLU A 30 1.90 23.90 -30.77
N SER A 31 1.98 22.73 -31.41
CA SER A 31 1.80 21.45 -30.72
C SER A 31 2.89 21.19 -29.68
N ALA A 32 4.12 21.59 -29.98
CA ALA A 32 5.25 21.50 -29.05
C ALA A 32 5.07 22.38 -27.81
N ARG A 33 4.56 23.60 -28.01
CA ARG A 33 4.23 24.51 -26.89
C ARG A 33 3.10 23.94 -26.04
N ALA A 34 2.07 23.37 -26.67
CA ALA A 34 0.95 22.74 -25.99
C ALA A 34 1.40 21.52 -25.14
N GLU A 35 2.31 20.71 -25.66
CA GLU A 35 2.91 19.59 -24.92
C GLU A 35 3.71 20.07 -23.70
N LEU A 36 4.57 21.08 -23.87
CA LEU A 36 5.34 21.66 -22.78
C LEU A 36 4.44 22.30 -21.70
N GLN A 37 3.40 23.02 -22.12
CA GLN A 37 2.43 23.63 -21.23
C GLN A 37 1.64 22.56 -20.44
N SER A 38 1.26 21.46 -21.10
CA SER A 38 0.59 20.33 -20.45
C SER A 38 1.47 19.68 -19.39
N LEU A 39 2.77 19.54 -19.66
CA LEU A 39 3.74 19.02 -18.69
C LEU A 39 3.88 19.94 -17.48
N ARG A 40 3.95 21.26 -17.69
CA ARG A 40 4.00 22.25 -16.60
C ARG A 40 2.74 22.21 -15.74
N ALA A 41 1.55 22.17 -16.35
CA ALA A 41 0.27 22.07 -15.64
C ALA A 41 0.19 20.78 -14.80
N LEU A 42 0.67 19.65 -15.34
CA LEU A 42 0.75 18.40 -14.61
C LEU A 42 1.68 18.50 -13.39
N ARG A 43 2.88 19.10 -13.54
CA ARG A 43 3.81 19.31 -12.41
C ARG A 43 3.20 20.19 -11.32
N GLU A 44 2.50 21.25 -11.70
CA GLU A 44 1.81 22.13 -10.76
C GLU A 44 0.68 21.42 -10.01
N SER A 45 -0.11 20.62 -10.71
CA SER A 45 -1.16 19.78 -10.12
C SER A 45 -0.58 18.78 -9.12
N LEU A 46 0.50 18.09 -9.48
CA LEU A 46 1.20 17.15 -8.59
C LEU A 46 1.78 17.87 -7.36
N ARG A 47 2.37 19.04 -7.54
CA ARG A 47 2.90 19.85 -6.43
C ARG A 47 1.79 20.28 -5.49
N THR A 48 0.66 20.72 -6.02
CA THR A 48 -0.51 21.13 -5.22
C THR A 48 -1.08 19.94 -4.45
N ALA A 49 -1.20 18.77 -5.08
CA ALA A 49 -1.63 17.54 -4.42
C ALA A 49 -0.66 17.11 -3.31
N ALA A 50 0.65 17.18 -3.57
CA ALA A 50 1.67 16.84 -2.59
C ALA A 50 1.69 17.81 -1.39
N LEU A 51 1.43 19.10 -1.62
CA LEU A 51 1.32 20.10 -0.55
C LEU A 51 0.03 19.96 0.28
N ALA A 52 -1.01 19.32 -0.26
CA ALA A 52 -2.25 19.05 0.45
C ALA A 52 -2.12 17.85 1.42
N GLU A 53 -1.09 17.00 1.24
CA GLU A 53 -0.83 15.92 2.18
C GLU A 53 -0.29 16.47 3.50
N PRO A 54 -0.84 16.06 4.65
CA PRO A 54 -0.35 16.50 5.95
C PRO A 54 1.08 16.04 6.14
N VAL A 55 1.98 17.00 6.34
CA VAL A 55 3.39 16.71 6.63
C VAL A 55 3.44 15.84 7.90
N PRO A 56 4.08 14.66 7.87
CA PRO A 56 4.20 13.83 9.06
C PRO A 56 5.20 14.49 10.02
N VAL A 57 4.70 15.46 10.81
CA VAL A 57 5.50 16.32 11.70
C VAL A 57 6.35 15.49 12.65
N GLU A 58 5.83 14.34 13.13
CA GLU A 58 6.58 13.42 13.98
C GLU A 58 7.80 12.80 13.27
N LYS A 59 7.64 12.40 12.00
CA LYS A 59 8.76 11.91 11.17
C LYS A 59 9.76 13.03 10.91
N LEU A 60 9.28 14.23 10.62
CA LEU A 60 10.13 15.40 10.40
C LEU A 60 10.92 15.79 11.66
N GLN A 61 10.28 15.78 12.84
CA GLN A 61 10.92 16.04 14.13
C GLN A 61 11.93 14.95 14.48
N SER A 62 11.65 13.69 14.17
CA SER A 62 12.61 12.59 14.36
C SER A 62 13.84 12.74 13.45
N ALA A 63 13.62 13.11 12.18
CA ALA A 63 14.69 13.35 11.22
C ALA A 63 15.52 14.57 11.61
N LEU A 64 14.88 15.68 11.98
CA LEU A 64 15.54 16.89 12.49
C LEU A 64 16.30 16.63 13.79
N LYS A 65 15.75 15.85 14.72
CA LYS A 65 16.52 15.41 15.90
C LYS A 65 17.75 14.61 15.50
N SER A 66 17.66 13.70 14.53
CA SER A 66 18.82 12.93 14.08
C SER A 66 19.90 13.79 13.40
N VAL A 67 19.50 14.86 12.70
CA VAL A 67 20.41 15.78 12.01
C VAL A 67 21.01 16.78 13.01
N CYS A 68 20.20 17.36 13.90
CA CYS A 68 20.65 18.30 14.93
C CYS A 68 21.45 17.62 16.05
N GLN A 69 21.17 16.36 16.41
CA GLN A 69 21.95 15.62 17.41
C GLN A 69 23.30 15.11 16.87
N LYS A 70 23.51 15.15 15.55
CA LYS A 70 24.80 14.76 14.95
C LYS A 70 25.94 15.76 15.16
N GLN A 71 25.73 16.86 15.89
CA GLN A 71 26.78 17.89 16.10
C GLN A 71 27.28 18.10 17.54
N THR A 72 26.91 17.29 18.54
CA THR A 72 27.46 17.44 19.90
C THR A 72 27.89 16.13 20.54
N ALA A 73 28.87 15.47 19.93
CA ALA A 73 29.69 14.48 20.62
C ALA A 73 31.03 15.09 21.05
N VAL A 74 31.00 16.12 21.91
CA VAL A 74 32.16 16.50 22.72
C VAL A 74 31.90 16.02 24.15
N ARG A 75 32.77 15.09 24.56
CA ARG A 75 32.93 14.50 25.90
C ARG A 75 32.50 15.42 27.05
N ARG A 76 31.79 14.85 28.04
CA ARG A 76 32.30 14.82 29.42
C ARG A 76 31.65 13.74 30.28
N ARG A 77 32.56 13.02 30.96
CA ARG A 77 32.32 12.05 32.05
C ARG A 77 31.61 12.73 33.23
N PHE A 78 31.00 11.88 34.08
CA PHE A 78 30.38 12.11 35.40
C PHE A 78 28.86 12.36 35.36
N TYR A 79 27.99 11.75 36.17
CA TYR A 79 28.14 10.88 37.35
C TYR A 79 27.01 9.84 37.37
N TRP A 80 27.27 8.76 38.10
CA TRP A 80 26.27 7.80 38.60
C TRP A 80 25.24 8.48 39.50
N SER A 81 23.95 8.31 39.22
CA SER A 81 22.87 7.98 40.18
C SER A 81 21.50 8.11 39.50
N GLY A 82 20.85 6.98 39.22
CA GLY A 82 19.52 6.98 38.62
C GLY A 82 18.98 5.61 38.20
N ALA A 83 19.41 4.53 38.85
CA ALA A 83 18.97 3.17 38.51
C ALA A 83 17.61 2.78 39.12
N GLY A 84 16.83 3.73 39.66
CA GLY A 84 15.59 3.42 40.41
C GLY A 84 14.27 3.64 39.66
N LEU A 85 14.25 4.40 38.55
CA LEU A 85 12.97 4.82 37.91
C LEU A 85 12.82 4.43 36.44
N ALA A 86 13.86 3.89 35.80
CA ALA A 86 13.78 3.45 34.40
C ALA A 86 13.15 2.05 34.25
N ALA A 87 13.20 1.20 35.28
CA ALA A 87 12.68 -0.17 35.19
C ALA A 87 11.14 -0.22 35.15
N ALA A 88 10.45 0.65 35.89
CA ALA A 88 8.98 0.68 35.89
C ALA A 88 8.40 1.25 34.59
N ALA A 89 9.04 2.28 34.02
CA ALA A 89 8.62 2.86 32.75
C ALA A 89 8.90 1.93 31.55
N LEU A 90 9.99 1.15 31.60
CA LEU A 90 10.28 0.16 30.56
C LEU A 90 9.33 -1.04 30.63
N ILE A 91 8.86 -1.46 31.81
CA ILE A 91 7.88 -2.55 31.90
C ILE A 91 6.49 -2.11 31.41
N VAL A 92 6.06 -0.87 31.70
CA VAL A 92 4.78 -0.35 31.17
C VAL A 92 4.87 -0.05 29.67
N ALA A 93 5.99 0.48 29.18
CA ALA A 93 6.20 0.66 27.74
C ALA A 93 6.28 -0.69 27.00
N PHE A 94 6.92 -1.71 27.59
CA PHE A 94 7.01 -3.05 26.97
C PHE A 94 5.70 -3.85 27.06
N LEU A 95 4.82 -3.58 28.04
CA LEU A 95 3.50 -4.19 28.13
C LEU A 95 2.43 -3.47 27.28
N VAL A 96 2.58 -2.17 27.05
CA VAL A 96 1.65 -1.40 26.20
C VAL A 96 2.04 -1.46 24.71
N ASP A 97 3.31 -1.69 24.38
CA ASP A 97 3.79 -1.81 22.98
C ASP A 97 3.57 -3.22 22.39
N GLN A 98 3.09 -4.20 23.17
CA GLN A 98 2.81 -5.56 22.67
C GLN A 98 1.45 -5.74 21.98
N SER A 99 0.64 -4.70 21.82
CA SER A 99 -0.74 -4.85 21.30
C SER A 99 -1.03 -4.03 20.04
N LYS A 100 -0.09 -3.91 19.10
CA LYS A 100 -0.44 -3.70 17.68
C LYS A 100 0.34 -4.63 16.75
N PRO A 101 -0.21 -5.83 16.50
CA PRO A 101 0.16 -6.81 15.48
C PRO A 101 0.40 -6.34 14.04
N ARG A 102 1.26 -5.34 13.78
CA ARG A 102 1.43 -4.80 12.42
C ARG A 102 1.62 -5.89 11.37
N ILE A 103 0.59 -6.10 10.56
CA ILE A 103 0.68 -6.67 9.22
C ILE A 103 1.82 -5.90 8.57
N ALA A 104 2.90 -6.61 8.27
CA ALA A 104 4.13 -6.01 7.73
C ALA A 104 3.76 -4.95 6.68
N ASP A 105 4.22 -3.71 6.88
CA ASP A 105 3.92 -2.57 6.00
C ASP A 105 4.06 -3.02 4.54
N VAL A 106 2.92 -3.27 3.88
CA VAL A 106 2.89 -3.73 2.50
C VAL A 106 3.15 -2.51 1.63
N ALA A 107 4.42 -2.13 1.52
CA ALA A 107 4.86 -1.27 0.44
C ALA A 107 4.56 -2.03 -0.86
N GLY A 108 3.52 -1.62 -1.58
CA GLY A 108 3.26 -2.12 -2.92
C GLY A 108 4.53 -1.97 -3.75
N PRO A 109 5.11 -3.05 -4.30
CA PRO A 109 6.44 -2.95 -4.88
C PRO A 109 6.41 -2.14 -6.19
N ALA A 110 7.54 -1.48 -6.47
CA ALA A 110 7.75 -0.57 -7.60
C ALA A 110 7.68 -1.24 -9.00
N LEU A 111 7.49 -2.56 -9.05
CA LEU A 111 7.32 -3.36 -10.27
C LEU A 111 5.91 -3.98 -10.23
N ALA A 112 4.92 -3.18 -10.62
CA ALA A 112 3.54 -3.60 -10.75
C ALA A 112 3.13 -3.48 -12.22
N THR A 113 2.80 -4.60 -12.86
CA THR A 113 2.09 -4.56 -14.15
C THR A 113 0.65 -4.16 -13.86
N ASN A 114 0.21 -3.02 -14.40
CA ASN A 114 -1.13 -2.50 -14.17
C ASN A 114 -1.99 -2.75 -15.42
N THR A 115 -3.19 -3.29 -15.21
CA THR A 115 -4.19 -3.37 -16.27
C THR A 115 -5.47 -2.70 -15.81
N SER A 116 -5.99 -1.78 -16.63
CA SER A 116 -7.33 -1.24 -16.50
C SER A 116 -8.30 -2.30 -17.03
N VAL A 117 -9.05 -2.94 -16.14
CA VAL A 117 -10.02 -3.98 -16.53
C VAL A 117 -11.31 -3.71 -15.77
N THR A 118 -12.42 -3.71 -16.50
CA THR A 118 -13.75 -3.35 -15.97
C THR A 118 -14.55 -4.57 -15.52
N GLN A 119 -14.17 -5.80 -15.92
CA GLN A 119 -14.91 -7.03 -15.59
C GLN A 119 -14.15 -7.94 -14.60
N PRO A 120 -14.74 -8.30 -13.45
CA PRO A 120 -14.13 -9.17 -12.44
C PRO A 120 -13.57 -10.51 -12.96
N LYS A 121 -14.30 -11.14 -13.88
CA LYS A 121 -13.93 -12.44 -14.45
C LYS A 121 -12.69 -12.35 -15.34
N GLU A 122 -12.55 -11.27 -16.10
CA GLU A 122 -11.37 -10.99 -16.93
C GLU A 122 -10.15 -10.71 -16.06
N VAL A 123 -10.32 -9.91 -14.99
CA VAL A 123 -9.26 -9.65 -14.00
C VAL A 123 -8.73 -10.95 -13.41
N ARG A 124 -9.62 -11.83 -12.95
CA ARG A 124 -9.22 -13.12 -12.38
C ARG A 124 -8.45 -13.95 -13.41
N SER A 125 -9.00 -14.10 -14.61
CA SER A 125 -8.39 -14.93 -15.66
C SER A 125 -6.99 -14.44 -16.02
N TRP A 126 -6.83 -13.12 -16.13
CA TRP A 126 -5.54 -12.48 -16.35
C TRP A 126 -4.57 -12.73 -15.17
N LEU A 127 -4.98 -12.48 -13.92
CA LEU A 127 -4.13 -12.69 -12.75
C LEU A 127 -3.68 -14.15 -12.59
N VAL A 128 -4.59 -15.11 -12.79
CA VAL A 128 -4.26 -16.55 -12.75
C VAL A 128 -3.25 -16.90 -13.85
N LYS A 129 -3.42 -16.36 -15.06
CA LYS A 129 -2.51 -16.61 -16.18
C LYS A 129 -1.11 -16.04 -15.94
N GLU A 130 -1.02 -14.81 -15.43
CA GLU A 130 0.27 -14.12 -15.22
C GLU A 130 1.03 -14.62 -13.99
N THR A 131 0.32 -15.03 -12.93
CA THR A 131 0.95 -15.39 -11.66
C THR A 131 0.98 -16.88 -11.37
N GLY A 132 0.12 -17.68 -12.03
CA GLY A 132 -0.13 -19.08 -11.66
C GLY A 132 -0.82 -19.27 -10.30
N MET A 133 -1.17 -18.18 -9.60
CA MET A 133 -1.78 -18.25 -8.28
C MET A 133 -3.28 -18.60 -8.37
N PRO A 134 -3.84 -19.29 -7.36
CA PRO A 134 -5.27 -19.65 -7.30
C PRO A 134 -6.12 -18.44 -6.87
N VAL A 135 -6.14 -17.40 -7.71
CA VAL A 135 -6.83 -16.13 -7.43
C VAL A 135 -8.36 -16.32 -7.54
N PRO A 136 -9.16 -15.91 -6.53
CA PRO A 136 -10.60 -15.97 -6.58
C PRO A 136 -11.19 -14.83 -7.43
N GLU A 137 -12.46 -14.95 -7.77
CA GLU A 137 -13.20 -13.85 -8.39
C GLU A 137 -13.77 -12.94 -7.31
N ILE A 138 -13.43 -11.65 -7.33
CA ILE A 138 -13.96 -10.65 -6.41
C ILE A 138 -14.82 -9.69 -7.23
N ARG A 139 -16.12 -9.62 -6.93
CA ARG A 139 -17.13 -8.85 -7.66
C ARG A 139 -17.64 -7.65 -6.88
N LEU A 140 -17.62 -7.72 -5.54
CA LEU A 140 -18.21 -6.73 -4.65
C LEU A 140 -19.72 -6.51 -4.91
N ALA A 141 -20.42 -7.58 -5.29
CA ALA A 141 -21.79 -7.55 -5.80
C ALA A 141 -22.82 -7.17 -4.72
N GLY A 142 -23.31 -5.93 -4.73
CA GLY A 142 -24.27 -5.43 -3.73
C GLY A 142 -23.73 -4.28 -2.88
N LEU A 143 -22.46 -3.91 -3.04
CA LEU A 143 -21.97 -2.60 -2.64
C LEU A 143 -22.29 -1.62 -3.78
N GLN A 144 -23.41 -0.91 -3.66
CA GLN A 144 -23.79 0.11 -4.64
C GLN A 144 -22.66 1.16 -4.70
N THR A 145 -22.18 1.51 -5.90
CA THR A 145 -21.04 2.41 -6.17
C THR A 145 -19.63 1.80 -6.08
N ALA A 146 -19.46 0.54 -5.66
CA ALA A 146 -18.15 -0.10 -5.72
C ALA A 146 -17.80 -0.47 -7.17
N SER A 147 -16.61 -0.09 -7.64
CA SER A 147 -16.10 -0.47 -8.95
C SER A 147 -14.63 -0.87 -8.88
N ILE A 148 -14.25 -1.87 -9.68
CA ILE A 148 -12.85 -2.27 -9.84
C ILE A 148 -12.29 -1.45 -10.99
N SER A 149 -11.35 -0.55 -10.70
CA SER A 149 -10.71 0.30 -11.71
C SER A 149 -9.43 -0.28 -12.29
N GLY A 150 -8.89 -1.33 -11.67
CA GLY A 150 -7.79 -2.07 -12.25
C GLY A 150 -7.26 -3.15 -11.33
N ALA A 151 -6.28 -3.88 -11.84
CA ALA A 151 -5.56 -4.89 -11.08
C ALA A 151 -4.06 -4.82 -11.37
N SER A 152 -3.29 -5.30 -10.40
CA SER A 152 -1.85 -5.37 -10.46
C SER A 152 -1.35 -6.65 -9.83
N HIS A 153 -0.16 -7.08 -10.20
CA HIS A 153 0.50 -8.22 -9.59
C HIS A 153 2.01 -8.01 -9.53
N GLY A 154 2.64 -8.81 -8.69
CA GLY A 154 4.08 -9.04 -8.74
C GLY A 154 4.36 -10.53 -8.72
N ARG A 155 5.53 -10.92 -8.19
CA ARG A 155 5.99 -12.31 -8.19
C ARG A 155 5.12 -13.22 -7.32
N ASP A 156 4.67 -12.73 -6.18
CA ASP A 156 3.99 -13.52 -5.14
C ASP A 156 2.73 -12.84 -4.58
N TRP A 157 2.28 -11.75 -5.22
CA TRP A 157 1.14 -10.96 -4.77
C TRP A 157 0.28 -10.47 -5.94
N VAL A 158 -0.98 -10.19 -5.63
CA VAL A 158 -1.97 -9.58 -6.51
C VAL A 158 -2.65 -8.43 -5.79
N ALA A 159 -3.17 -7.47 -6.53
CA ALA A 159 -4.00 -6.42 -5.96
C ALA A 159 -5.07 -5.93 -6.94
N TRP A 160 -6.21 -5.51 -6.38
CA TRP A 160 -7.28 -4.83 -7.09
C TRP A 160 -7.37 -3.39 -6.59
N ASN A 161 -7.46 -2.45 -7.52
CA ASN A 161 -7.83 -1.08 -7.22
C ASN A 161 -9.36 -1.00 -7.22
N VAL A 162 -9.92 -0.51 -6.12
CA VAL A 162 -11.36 -0.43 -5.89
C VAL A 162 -11.71 1.01 -5.60
N ASP A 163 -12.64 1.58 -6.35
CA ASP A 163 -13.23 2.89 -6.06
C ASP A 163 -14.58 2.67 -5.39
N TYR A 164 -14.79 3.27 -4.22
CA TYR A 164 -16.02 3.14 -3.43
C TYR A 164 -16.30 4.43 -2.66
N HIS A 165 -17.51 4.99 -2.81
CA HIS A 165 -17.88 6.30 -2.25
C HIS A 165 -16.87 7.44 -2.51
N GLY A 166 -16.27 7.46 -3.70
CA GLY A 166 -15.26 8.47 -4.08
C GLY A 166 -13.89 8.31 -3.42
N ALA A 167 -13.71 7.28 -2.58
CA ALA A 167 -12.43 6.92 -1.99
C ALA A 167 -11.79 5.73 -2.72
N LYS A 168 -10.46 5.74 -2.75
CA LYS A 168 -9.66 4.68 -3.38
C LYS A 168 -9.22 3.66 -2.33
N TYR A 169 -9.52 2.41 -2.61
CA TYR A 169 -9.13 1.25 -1.84
C TYR A 169 -8.27 0.32 -2.68
N LYS A 170 -7.51 -0.52 -1.99
CA LYS A 170 -6.75 -1.60 -2.59
C LYS A 170 -7.01 -2.89 -1.84
N ILE A 171 -7.51 -3.91 -2.53
CA ILE A 171 -7.54 -5.27 -2.02
C ILE A 171 -6.20 -5.88 -2.41
N TYR A 172 -5.35 -6.22 -1.45
CA TYR A 172 -4.04 -6.82 -1.68
C TYR A 172 -4.05 -8.27 -1.22
N GLY A 173 -3.53 -9.17 -2.03
CA GLY A 173 -3.53 -10.60 -1.79
C GLY A 173 -2.16 -11.22 -2.02
N ARG A 174 -1.84 -12.26 -1.25
CA ARG A 174 -0.58 -12.99 -1.31
C ARG A 174 -0.82 -14.43 -0.89
N GLN A 175 -0.03 -15.35 -1.41
CA GLN A 175 -0.01 -16.71 -0.87
C GLN A 175 0.75 -16.71 0.47
N CYS A 176 0.03 -16.80 1.58
CA CYS A 176 0.58 -16.78 2.92
C CYS A 176 -0.42 -17.36 3.92
N ARG A 177 0.05 -18.24 4.81
CA ARG A 177 -0.78 -18.84 5.88
C ARG A 177 -0.64 -18.11 7.21
N ASP A 178 0.41 -17.33 7.40
CA ASP A 178 0.78 -16.76 8.70
C ASP A 178 0.67 -15.23 8.73
N TRP A 179 -0.09 -14.66 7.78
CA TRP A 179 -0.18 -13.21 7.64
C TRP A 179 -0.91 -12.55 8.81
N PHE A 180 -1.91 -13.24 9.36
CA PHE A 180 -2.75 -12.74 10.43
C PHE A 180 -2.45 -13.37 11.79
N THR A 181 -1.32 -14.08 11.96
CA THR A 181 -0.97 -14.81 13.20
C THR A 181 -1.01 -13.96 14.46
N LYS A 182 -0.77 -12.65 14.33
CA LYS A 182 -0.85 -11.72 15.46
C LYS A 182 -2.14 -10.90 15.46
N ALA A 183 -2.89 -10.84 14.35
CA ALA A 183 -4.03 -9.94 14.21
C ALA A 183 -5.23 -10.37 15.08
N ARG A 184 -6.10 -9.41 15.42
CA ARG A 184 -7.32 -9.69 16.18
C ARG A 184 -8.36 -10.32 15.25
N GLU A 185 -8.78 -11.54 15.55
CA GLU A 185 -9.90 -12.19 14.86
C GLU A 185 -11.23 -11.53 15.26
N VAL A 186 -12.09 -11.28 14.27
CA VAL A 186 -13.44 -10.72 14.43
C VAL A 186 -14.41 -11.71 13.79
N ASN A 187 -15.24 -12.35 14.63
CA ASN A 187 -16.14 -13.45 14.25
C ASN A 187 -17.60 -13.03 14.01
N ASP A 188 -17.87 -11.72 13.85
CA ASP A 188 -19.22 -11.20 13.57
C ASP A 188 -19.69 -11.41 12.11
N TYR A 189 -18.89 -12.13 11.31
CA TYR A 189 -19.14 -12.37 9.90
C TYR A 189 -19.15 -13.87 9.65
N LEU A 190 -19.96 -14.35 8.69
CA LEU A 190 -20.11 -15.77 8.34
C LEU A 190 -18.78 -16.50 8.03
N LYS A 191 -17.67 -15.77 7.95
CA LYS A 191 -16.29 -16.24 7.82
C LYS A 191 -15.37 -15.41 8.71
N PRO A 192 -14.30 -16.01 9.28
CA PRO A 192 -13.37 -15.29 10.14
C PRO A 192 -12.66 -14.19 9.38
N MET A 193 -12.63 -13.01 9.99
CA MET A 193 -11.88 -11.85 9.49
C MET A 193 -10.86 -11.41 10.53
N PHE A 194 -9.77 -10.81 10.07
CA PHE A 194 -8.65 -10.41 10.90
C PHE A 194 -8.43 -8.92 10.78
N VAL A 195 -8.32 -8.25 11.93
CA VAL A 195 -8.11 -6.80 12.00
C VAL A 195 -6.79 -6.54 12.68
N ASP A 196 -5.97 -5.72 12.04
CA ASP A 196 -4.77 -5.16 12.64
C ASP A 196 -4.64 -3.68 12.30
N GLY A 197 -4.74 -2.84 13.34
CA GLY A 197 -4.64 -1.40 13.21
C GLY A 197 -5.63 -0.83 12.19
N ARG A 198 -5.13 -0.50 11.00
CA ARG A 198 -5.91 0.11 9.89
C ARG A 198 -6.31 -0.90 8.82
N HIS A 199 -6.04 -2.18 9.01
CA HIS A 199 -6.20 -3.18 7.97
C HIS A 199 -7.24 -4.23 8.37
N VAL A 200 -8.04 -4.64 7.39
CA VAL A 200 -9.04 -5.68 7.55
C VAL A 200 -8.78 -6.73 6.48
N GLY A 201 -8.60 -7.98 6.90
CA GLY A 201 -8.21 -9.07 6.01
C GLY A 201 -8.89 -10.40 6.33
N TRP A 202 -8.68 -11.37 5.47
CA TRP A 202 -9.25 -12.72 5.58
C TRP A 202 -8.40 -13.75 4.85
N TYR A 203 -8.53 -15.01 5.24
CA TYR A 203 -7.98 -16.14 4.49
C TYR A 203 -8.98 -16.65 3.47
N CYS A 204 -8.47 -17.06 2.32
CA CYS A 204 -9.18 -17.70 1.23
C CYS A 204 -8.59 -19.10 1.02
N ALA A 205 -9.34 -19.97 0.34
CA ALA A 205 -8.87 -21.28 -0.10
C ALA A 205 -7.52 -21.21 -0.84
N ALA A 206 -6.83 -22.35 -0.86
CA ALA A 206 -5.52 -22.51 -1.49
C ALA A 206 -4.38 -21.68 -0.86
N GLY A 207 -4.54 -21.26 0.40
CA GLY A 207 -3.49 -20.60 1.19
C GLY A 207 -3.26 -19.14 0.82
N MET A 208 -4.25 -18.48 0.23
CA MET A 208 -4.22 -17.05 -0.04
C MET A 208 -4.74 -16.28 1.17
N ALA A 209 -4.10 -15.16 1.47
CA ALA A 209 -4.63 -14.17 2.40
C ALA A 209 -4.82 -12.84 1.67
N TYR A 210 -5.83 -12.08 2.08
CA TYR A 210 -6.22 -10.81 1.48
C TYR A 210 -6.40 -9.75 2.55
N VAL A 211 -6.06 -8.51 2.22
CA VAL A 211 -6.21 -7.35 3.10
C VAL A 211 -6.71 -6.14 2.31
N VAL A 212 -7.59 -5.35 2.91
CA VAL A 212 -8.06 -4.08 2.34
C VAL A 212 -7.26 -2.92 2.94
N MET A 213 -6.80 -2.04 2.05
CA MET A 213 -6.00 -0.86 2.37
C MET A 213 -6.61 0.39 1.73
N GLY A 214 -6.29 1.57 2.27
CA GLY A 214 -6.79 2.85 1.76
C GLY A 214 -8.19 3.22 2.27
N GLY A 215 -8.69 4.36 1.79
CA GLY A 215 -10.00 4.93 2.11
C GLY A 215 -10.32 5.05 3.61
N THR A 216 -11.62 4.98 3.94
CA THR A 216 -12.12 5.08 5.32
C THR A 216 -12.10 3.73 6.02
N GLU A 217 -12.21 3.73 7.34
CA GLU A 217 -12.25 2.49 8.11
C GLU A 217 -13.51 1.68 7.81
N GLU A 218 -14.66 2.34 7.81
CA GLU A 218 -15.96 1.76 7.51
C GLU A 218 -15.96 1.11 6.12
N GLY A 219 -15.43 1.81 5.12
CA GLY A 219 -15.33 1.29 3.75
C GLY A 219 -14.42 0.06 3.66
N ARG A 220 -13.33 0.01 4.43
CA ARG A 220 -12.49 -1.20 4.50
C ARG A 220 -13.25 -2.39 5.06
N TYR A 221 -14.05 -2.20 6.11
CA TYR A 221 -14.87 -3.28 6.66
C TYR A 221 -15.94 -3.75 5.67
N GLU A 222 -16.64 -2.84 5.01
CA GLU A 222 -17.69 -3.20 4.04
C GLU A 222 -17.12 -3.97 2.83
N ILE A 223 -16.03 -3.46 2.26
CA ILE A 223 -15.33 -4.12 1.15
C ILE A 223 -14.78 -5.48 1.59
N ALA A 224 -14.08 -5.55 2.73
CA ALA A 224 -13.49 -6.78 3.22
C ALA A 224 -14.56 -7.83 3.52
N ARG A 225 -15.65 -7.43 4.19
CA ARG A 225 -16.80 -8.31 4.47
C ARG A 225 -17.35 -8.88 3.18
N LYS A 226 -17.56 -8.03 2.18
CA LYS A 226 -18.18 -8.48 0.94
C LYS A 226 -17.26 -9.39 0.13
N ALA A 227 -16.01 -9.00 -0.04
CA ALA A 227 -15.00 -9.79 -0.73
C ALA A 227 -14.79 -11.14 -0.03
N CYS A 228 -14.69 -11.16 1.30
CA CYS A 228 -14.55 -12.39 2.09
C CYS A 228 -15.69 -13.38 1.82
N LEU A 229 -16.94 -12.92 1.76
CA LEU A 229 -18.10 -13.76 1.44
C LEU A 229 -18.03 -14.36 0.02
N GLU A 230 -17.54 -13.61 -0.95
CA GLU A 230 -17.39 -14.05 -2.35
C GLU A 230 -16.22 -15.01 -2.56
N THR A 231 -15.15 -14.88 -1.78
CA THR A 231 -13.98 -15.77 -1.90
C THR A 231 -14.24 -17.15 -1.27
N PRO A 232 -13.78 -18.26 -1.87
CA PRO A 232 -13.91 -19.58 -1.27
C PRO A 232 -13.22 -19.62 0.11
N SER A 233 -13.90 -20.14 1.13
CA SER A 233 -13.29 -20.28 2.46
C SER A 233 -12.10 -21.25 2.39
N ALA A 234 -11.02 -20.92 3.07
CA ALA A 234 -10.11 -21.96 3.49
C ALA A 234 -10.91 -22.87 4.43
N MET A 235 -11.17 -24.12 4.04
CA MET A 235 -11.40 -25.14 5.06
C MET A 235 -10.10 -25.18 5.85
N MET A 236 -10.09 -24.58 7.04
CA MET A 236 -9.14 -24.98 8.06
C MET A 236 -9.47 -26.44 8.33
N SER A 237 -8.77 -27.35 7.65
CA SER A 237 -8.81 -28.76 8.00
C SER A 237 -8.49 -28.86 9.48
N ASP A 238 -9.41 -29.45 10.21
CA ASP A 238 -9.38 -29.79 11.63
C ASP A 238 -7.99 -29.74 12.26
N HIS A 239 -7.82 -28.80 13.19
CA HIS A 239 -6.90 -28.99 14.30
C HIS A 239 -7.59 -29.93 15.32
N ASN A 240 -7.80 -31.18 14.92
CA ASN A 240 -8.24 -32.25 15.81
C ASN A 240 -7.79 -33.60 15.25
N ASP A 241 -6.52 -33.96 15.48
CA ASP A 241 -6.11 -35.33 15.79
C ASP A 241 -4.59 -35.40 15.98
N SER A 242 -4.13 -35.14 17.21
CA SER A 242 -2.82 -35.59 17.72
C SER A 242 -2.83 -35.64 19.26
N ARG A 243 -3.93 -36.11 19.85
CA ARG A 243 -3.99 -36.58 21.25
C ARG A 243 -4.71 -37.92 21.35
N GLN A 244 -4.31 -38.87 20.52
CA GLN A 244 -4.44 -40.29 20.81
C GLN A 244 -3.21 -41.02 20.24
N SER A 245 -2.17 -41.12 21.05
CA SER A 245 -1.20 -42.23 21.13
C SER A 245 0.06 -41.75 21.84
N LEU A 246 0.07 -41.90 23.16
CA LEU A 246 1.09 -42.61 23.96
C LEU A 246 0.75 -42.45 25.45
#